data_AF-A0AA88J528-F1
#
_entry.id   AF-A0AA88J528-F1
#
_cell.length_a   1.000
_cell.length_b   1.000
_cell.length_c   1.000
_cell.angle_alpha   90.00
_cell.angle_beta   90.00
_cell.angle_gamma   90.00
#
_symmetry.space_group_name_H-M   'P 1'
#
loop_
_entity.id
_entity.type
_entity.pdbx_description
1 polymer ?
#
loop_
_entity_poly.entity_id
_entity_poly.type
_entity_poly.pdbx_seq_one_letter_code
_entity_poly.pdbx_strand_id
1 'polypeptide(L)'
;MDKGPVETYQVHEYLRSKLCSLYENDCIFDKFECVWNSSDSVIMTGAYNSFFRMFDRETGRGVTLEAWRESSKPRAVLRTRRVYTGGKRRRGDVGVDSLDFTKKILHMAWHPSENIIAIAATNNLYIFQDRVNAETQTQ
;
A
#
# COMPACT_ATOMS: atom_id res chain seq x y z
N MET A 1 -32.87 4.66 -2.72
CA MET A 1 -31.39 4.61 -2.78
C MET A 1 -30.90 4.10 -1.44
N ASP A 2 -30.08 3.06 -1.44
CA ASP A 2 -29.40 2.61 -0.23
C ASP A 2 -28.52 3.74 0.32
N LYS A 3 -28.51 3.91 1.64
CA LYS A 3 -27.78 5.00 2.33
C LYS A 3 -26.29 4.69 2.56
N GLY A 4 -25.80 3.56 2.06
CA GLY A 4 -24.45 3.06 2.29
C GLY A 4 -23.48 3.33 1.14
N PRO A 5 -22.17 3.19 1.39
CA PRO A 5 -21.15 3.23 0.34
C PRO A 5 -21.31 2.06 -0.64
N VAL A 6 -20.92 2.27 -1.90
CA VAL A 6 -20.98 1.24 -2.97
C VAL A 6 -19.97 0.12 -2.73
N GLU A 7 -18.75 0.48 -2.36
CA GLU A 7 -17.64 -0.44 -2.09
C GLU A 7 -16.96 -0.04 -0.77
N THR A 8 -16.41 -1.01 -0.03
CA THR A 8 -15.69 -0.76 1.22
C THR A 8 -14.49 -1.69 1.33
N TYR A 9 -13.30 -1.11 1.47
CA TYR A 9 -12.03 -1.83 1.55
C TYR A 9 -11.38 -1.64 2.90
N GLN A 10 -11.11 -2.74 3.61
CA GLN A 10 -10.43 -2.68 4.90
C GLN A 10 -8.91 -2.57 4.71
N VAL A 11 -8.37 -1.37 4.96
CA VAL A 11 -6.95 -1.04 4.78
C VAL A 11 -6.10 -1.59 5.93
N HIS A 12 -6.55 -1.35 7.17
CA HIS A 12 -5.78 -1.57 8.39
C HIS A 12 -6.51 -2.44 9.43
N GLU A 13 -7.29 -3.44 9.00
CA GLU A 13 -8.06 -4.29 9.94
C GLU A 13 -7.18 -4.91 11.04
N TYR A 14 -5.92 -5.23 10.71
CA TYR A 14 -4.95 -5.78 11.66
C TYR A 14 -4.58 -4.83 12.79
N LEU A 15 -4.85 -3.53 12.68
CA LEU A 15 -4.60 -2.53 13.74
C LEU A 15 -5.79 -2.35 14.68
N ARG A 16 -6.92 -3.03 14.45
CA ARG A 16 -8.13 -2.86 15.25
C ARG A 16 -7.92 -3.13 16.74
N SER A 17 -7.05 -4.08 17.09
CA SER A 17 -6.69 -4.37 18.48
C SER A 17 -5.69 -3.38 19.09
N LYS A 18 -5.13 -2.47 18.28
CA LYS A 18 -4.11 -1.49 18.66
C LYS A 18 -4.64 -0.05 18.73
N LEU A 19 -5.95 0.15 18.60
CA LEU A 19 -6.56 1.49 18.58
C LEU A 19 -6.21 2.35 19.79
N CYS A 20 -6.18 1.77 21.02
CA CYS A 20 -5.77 2.53 22.21
C CYS A 20 -4.34 3.06 22.08
N SER A 21 -3.40 2.21 21.65
CA SER A 21 -2.00 2.62 21.45
C SER A 21 -1.85 3.62 20.31
N LEU A 22 -2.63 3.50 19.23
CA LEU A 22 -2.61 4.46 18.13
C LEU A 22 -3.15 5.83 18.56
N TYR A 23 -4.11 5.85 19.47
CA TYR A 23 -4.63 7.08 20.06
C TYR A 23 -3.59 7.74 20.98
N GLU A 24 -2.96 6.97 21.87
CA GLU A 24 -1.92 7.49 22.78
C GLU A 24 -0.70 8.06 22.05
N ASN A 25 -0.38 7.54 20.86
CA ASN A 25 0.75 7.99 20.04
C ASN A 25 0.34 8.95 18.91
N ASP A 26 -0.88 9.51 18.94
CA ASP A 26 -1.47 10.38 17.91
C ASP A 26 -1.51 9.81 16.47
N CYS A 27 -1.10 8.56 16.27
CA CYS A 27 -1.07 7.89 14.98
C CYS A 27 -2.48 7.74 14.38
N ILE A 28 -3.51 7.64 15.22
CA ILE A 28 -4.90 7.57 14.75
C ILE A 28 -5.34 8.81 13.96
N PHE A 29 -4.65 9.95 14.13
CA PHE A 29 -4.94 11.20 13.43
C PHE A 29 -4.18 11.35 12.10
N ASP A 30 -3.34 10.37 11.74
CA ASP A 30 -2.64 10.37 10.46
C ASP A 30 -3.62 10.34 9.28
N LYS A 31 -3.38 11.22 8.30
CA LYS A 31 -4.22 11.37 7.11
C LYS A 31 -3.56 10.68 5.93
N PHE A 32 -4.02 9.47 5.65
CA PHE A 32 -3.59 8.71 4.47
C PHE A 32 -4.37 9.17 3.24
N GLU A 33 -3.65 9.47 2.16
CA GLU A 33 -4.26 9.70 0.86
C GLU A 33 -4.59 8.38 0.17
N CYS A 34 -5.64 8.41 -0.65
CA CYS A 34 -5.96 7.36 -1.61
C CYS A 34 -5.96 7.93 -3.03
N VAL A 35 -5.50 7.13 -3.98
CA VAL A 35 -5.41 7.52 -5.39
C VAL A 35 -5.95 6.40 -6.27
N TRP A 36 -6.45 6.80 -7.43
CA TRP A 36 -6.99 5.93 -8.46
C TRP A 36 -5.96 5.69 -9.55
N ASN A 37 -6.02 4.52 -10.18
CA ASN A 37 -5.34 4.33 -11.44
C ASN A 37 -6.10 5.02 -12.58
N SER A 38 -5.46 5.09 -13.76
CA SER A 38 -6.01 5.77 -14.94
C SER A 38 -7.34 5.20 -15.45
N SER A 39 -7.64 3.94 -15.17
CA SER A 39 -8.85 3.24 -15.63
C SER A 39 -9.89 3.04 -14.52
N ASP A 40 -9.72 3.67 -13.36
CA ASP A 40 -10.54 3.53 -12.17
C ASP A 40 -10.78 2.07 -11.69
N SER A 41 -9.94 1.11 -12.10
CA SER A 41 -10.07 -0.30 -11.74
C SER A 41 -9.30 -0.69 -10.49
N VAL A 42 -8.32 0.12 -10.09
CA VAL A 42 -7.44 -0.12 -8.94
C VAL A 42 -7.35 1.12 -8.07
N ILE A 43 -7.51 0.93 -6.77
CA ILE A 43 -7.35 1.97 -5.75
C ILE A 43 -6.07 1.69 -4.97
N MET A 44 -5.27 2.73 -4.71
CA MET A 44 -4.05 2.65 -3.91
C MET A 44 -4.15 3.55 -2.69
N THR A 45 -3.67 3.08 -1.54
CA THR A 45 -3.61 3.84 -0.28
C THR A 45 -2.32 3.55 0.47
N GLY A 46 -1.82 4.54 1.19
CA GLY A 46 -0.67 4.37 2.06
C GLY A 46 -0.99 3.60 3.34
N ALA A 47 0.05 3.11 4.00
CA ALA A 47 -0.01 2.42 5.29
C ALA A 47 1.27 2.67 6.11
N TYR A 48 1.33 2.10 7.32
CA TYR A 48 2.52 2.14 8.17
C TYR A 48 3.60 1.13 7.72
N ASN A 49 4.78 1.19 8.32
CA ASN A 49 5.94 0.36 8.02
C ASN A 49 6.44 0.46 6.56
N SER A 50 6.34 1.64 5.95
CA SER A 50 6.61 1.89 4.53
C SER A 50 5.80 0.99 3.59
N PHE A 51 4.61 0.58 4.03
CA PHE A 51 3.70 -0.20 3.22
C PHE A 51 2.71 0.69 2.50
N PHE A 52 2.26 0.20 1.36
CA PHE A 52 1.10 0.71 0.67
C PHE A 52 0.25 -0.47 0.22
N ARG A 53 -1.04 -0.22 0.03
CA ARG A 53 -2.01 -1.23 -0.36
C ARG A 53 -2.63 -0.86 -1.68
N MET A 54 -2.84 -1.87 -2.51
CA MET A 54 -3.56 -1.75 -3.77
C MET A 54 -4.76 -2.68 -3.72
N PHE A 55 -5.91 -2.19 -4.15
CA PHE A 55 -7.17 -2.91 -4.17
C PHE A 55 -7.69 -2.94 -5.59
N ASP A 56 -7.89 -4.14 -6.10
CA ASP A 56 -8.54 -4.38 -7.38
C ASP A 56 -10.06 -4.36 -7.16
N ARG A 57 -10.77 -3.52 -7.92
CA ARG A 57 -12.22 -3.33 -7.75
C ARG A 57 -13.05 -4.46 -8.31
N GLU A 58 -12.60 -5.10 -9.39
CA GLU A 58 -13.32 -6.21 -10.02
C GLU A 58 -13.31 -7.46 -9.15
N THR A 59 -12.16 -7.75 -8.54
CA THR A 59 -11.97 -8.97 -7.73
C THR A 59 -12.18 -8.72 -6.24
N GLY A 60 -12.19 -7.46 -5.80
CA GLY A 60 -12.22 -7.06 -4.39
C GLY A 60 -10.95 -7.42 -3.61
N ARG A 61 -9.88 -7.87 -4.29
CA ARG A 61 -8.66 -8.36 -3.64
C ARG A 61 -7.71 -7.21 -3.35
N GLY A 62 -7.19 -7.19 -2.12
CA GLY A 62 -6.16 -6.27 -1.68
C GLY A 62 -4.79 -6.93 -1.59
N VAL A 63 -3.76 -6.26 -2.10
CA VAL A 63 -2.35 -6.63 -1.90
C VAL A 63 -1.65 -5.56 -1.06
N THR A 64 -0.67 -5.95 -0.26
CA THR A 64 0.21 -5.03 0.48
C THR A 64 1.62 -5.15 -0.04
N LEU A 65 2.21 -4.02 -0.39
CA LEU A 65 3.54 -3.91 -0.97
C LEU A 65 4.41 -3.02 -0.08
N GLU A 66 5.71 -3.30 -0.06
CA GLU A 66 6.69 -2.54 0.69
C GLU A 66 7.49 -1.64 -0.25
N ALA A 67 7.42 -0.33 -0.04
CA ALA A 67 8.10 0.65 -0.87
C ALA A 67 9.61 0.74 -0.57
N TRP A 68 10.01 0.44 0.67
CA TRP A 68 11.40 0.59 1.10
C TRP A 68 12.18 -0.73 1.05
N ARG A 69 13.39 -0.68 0.47
CA ARG A 69 14.38 -1.74 0.62
C ARG A 69 15.77 -1.09 0.75
N GLU A 70 16.46 -1.41 1.84
CA GLU A 70 17.83 -0.96 2.16
C GLU A 70 18.88 -1.35 1.08
N SER A 71 18.49 -2.14 0.07
CA SER A 71 19.36 -2.64 -1.00
C SER A 71 18.63 -2.93 -2.34
N SER A 72 17.54 -2.23 -2.68
CA SER A 72 16.84 -2.46 -3.96
C SER A 72 17.78 -2.22 -5.15
N LYS A 73 18.05 -3.28 -5.91
CA LYS A 73 18.69 -3.16 -7.23
C LYS A 73 17.74 -2.39 -8.17
N PRO A 74 18.26 -1.65 -9.17
CA PRO A 74 17.43 -1.11 -10.22
C PRO A 74 16.53 -2.20 -10.82
N ARG A 75 15.24 -1.89 -11.03
CA ARG A 75 14.22 -2.82 -11.58
C ARG A 75 13.92 -4.05 -10.71
N ALA A 76 14.19 -3.99 -9.41
CA ALA A 76 13.74 -5.01 -8.46
C ALA A 76 12.20 -5.02 -8.36
N VAL A 77 11.63 -6.22 -8.33
CA VAL A 77 10.19 -6.40 -8.15
C VAL A 77 9.81 -6.12 -6.70
N LEU A 78 8.68 -5.43 -6.50
CA LEU A 78 8.14 -5.13 -5.18
C LEU A 78 7.79 -6.41 -4.42
N ARG A 79 8.06 -6.40 -3.12
CA ARG A 79 7.79 -7.56 -2.27
C ARG A 79 6.39 -7.45 -1.69
N THR A 80 5.56 -8.45 -1.97
CA THR A 80 4.29 -8.62 -1.27
C THR A 80 4.53 -8.97 0.20
N ARG A 81 3.87 -8.23 1.08
CA ARG A 81 3.91 -8.44 2.53
C ARG A 81 2.53 -8.81 3.03
N ARG A 82 2.49 -9.59 4.10
CA ARG A 82 1.27 -9.86 4.86
C ARG A 82 1.52 -9.47 6.31
N VAL A 83 0.61 -8.67 6.86
CA VAL A 83 0.55 -8.42 8.29
C VAL A 83 -0.31 -9.49 8.94
N TYR A 84 0.16 -10.07 10.03
CA TYR A 84 -0.58 -11.09 10.77
C TYR A 84 -0.78 -10.68 12.23
N THR A 85 -1.95 -11.03 12.75
CA THR A 85 -2.39 -10.84 14.14
C THR A 85 -2.55 -12.22 14.77
N GLY A 86 -1.43 -12.82 15.21
CA GLY A 86 -1.40 -14.18 15.75
C GLY A 86 -1.44 -15.30 14.70
N GLY A 87 -1.20 -16.54 15.15
CA GLY A 87 -1.16 -17.74 14.29
C GLY A 87 0.22 -18.07 13.71
N LYS A 88 0.26 -19.09 12.82
CA LYS A 88 1.51 -19.62 12.27
C LYS A 88 2.13 -18.66 11.25
N ARG A 89 3.22 -17.99 11.65
CA ARG A 89 4.02 -17.10 10.82
C ARG A 89 4.54 -17.81 9.56
N ARG A 90 4.34 -17.21 8.39
CA ARG A 90 5.04 -17.61 7.16
C ARG A 90 6.29 -16.77 6.93
N ARG A 91 7.22 -17.30 6.11
CA ARG A 91 8.47 -16.61 5.80
C ARG A 91 8.18 -15.32 5.04
N GLY A 92 8.43 -14.17 5.66
CA GLY A 92 8.22 -12.85 5.06
C GLY A 92 7.02 -12.08 5.61
N ASP A 93 6.18 -12.73 6.43
CA ASP A 93 5.10 -12.08 7.16
C ASP A 93 5.67 -11.14 8.23
N VAL A 94 4.97 -10.04 8.48
CA VAL A 94 5.31 -9.03 9.48
C VAL A 94 4.27 -9.08 10.59
N GLY A 95 4.72 -9.24 11.83
CA GLY A 95 3.82 -9.24 12.98
C GLY A 95 3.28 -7.85 13.21
N VAL A 96 2.01 -7.74 13.63
CA VAL A 96 1.40 -6.45 13.96
C VAL A 96 2.21 -5.66 15.00
N ASP A 97 2.80 -6.36 15.98
CA ASP A 97 3.64 -5.75 17.03
C ASP A 97 5.02 -5.31 16.53
N SER A 98 5.40 -5.71 15.32
CA SER A 98 6.69 -5.37 14.69
C SER A 98 6.56 -4.25 13.66
N LEU A 99 5.38 -3.65 13.53
CA LEU A 99 5.17 -2.53 12.61
C LEU A 99 5.83 -1.26 13.14
N ASP A 100 6.54 -0.57 12.26
CA ASP A 100 7.09 0.74 12.53
C ASP A 100 6.10 1.83 12.11
N PHE A 101 5.44 2.46 13.10
CA PHE A 101 4.46 3.52 12.87
C PHE A 101 5.07 4.86 12.46
N THR A 102 6.39 5.04 12.67
CA THR A 102 7.09 6.26 12.20
C THR A 102 7.27 6.25 10.68
N LYS A 103 7.34 5.05 10.09
CA LYS A 103 7.45 4.83 8.65
C LYS A 103 6.07 4.81 8.00
N LYS A 104 5.44 5.97 7.91
CA LYS A 104 4.13 6.13 7.26
C LYS A 104 4.27 6.60 5.82
N ILE A 105 3.45 6.03 4.93
CA ILE A 105 3.25 6.54 3.57
C ILE A 105 1.96 7.34 3.60
N LEU A 106 2.05 8.66 3.56
CA LEU A 106 0.89 9.54 3.60
C LEU A 106 0.51 10.06 2.22
N HIS A 107 1.51 10.30 1.37
CA HIS A 107 1.35 10.93 0.06
C HIS A 107 1.83 10.02 -1.05
N MET A 108 1.03 9.94 -2.11
CA MET A 108 1.33 9.16 -3.30
C MET A 108 0.65 9.79 -4.51
N ALA A 109 1.16 9.47 -5.70
CA ALA A 109 0.52 9.82 -6.95
C ALA A 109 0.55 8.63 -7.91
N TRP A 110 -0.51 8.51 -8.71
CA TRP A 110 -0.54 7.60 -9.85
C TRP A 110 -0.50 8.44 -11.13
N HIS A 111 0.31 8.02 -12.10
CA HIS A 111 0.36 8.67 -13.41
C HIS A 111 -1.00 8.56 -14.13
N PRO A 112 -1.52 9.65 -14.74
CA PRO A 112 -2.89 9.68 -15.27
C PRO A 112 -3.15 8.74 -16.45
N SER A 113 -2.10 8.27 -17.13
CA SER A 113 -2.23 7.40 -18.31
C SER A 113 -1.34 6.15 -18.29
N GLU A 114 -0.43 6.02 -17.33
CA GLU A 114 0.55 4.94 -17.32
C GLU A 114 0.57 4.23 -15.96
N ASN A 115 1.07 3.00 -15.94
CA ASN A 115 1.27 2.23 -14.71
C ASN A 115 2.57 2.64 -14.01
N ILE A 116 2.65 3.95 -13.70
CA ILE A 116 3.73 4.56 -12.93
C ILE A 116 3.11 5.12 -11.65
N ILE A 117 3.73 4.81 -10.52
CA ILE A 117 3.35 5.36 -9.22
C ILE A 117 4.55 6.06 -8.58
N ALA A 118 4.27 7.18 -7.91
CA ALA A 118 5.21 7.90 -7.08
C ALA A 118 4.77 7.80 -5.62
N ILE A 119 5.70 7.45 -4.74
CA ILE A 119 5.44 7.22 -3.32
C ILE A 119 6.45 8.00 -2.49
N ALA A 120 5.96 8.90 -1.63
CA ALA A 120 6.78 9.54 -0.63
C ALA A 120 6.79 8.67 0.64
N ALA A 121 7.96 8.14 0.98
CA ALA A 121 8.13 7.33 2.19
C ALA A 121 9.38 7.77 2.94
N THR A 122 9.25 8.07 4.22
CA THR A 122 10.33 8.61 5.06
C THR A 122 10.93 9.88 4.43
N ASN A 123 12.20 9.86 4.03
CA ASN A 123 12.91 10.99 3.44
C ASN A 123 13.17 10.80 1.93
N ASN A 124 12.53 9.81 1.30
CA ASN A 124 12.79 9.43 -0.08
C ASN A 124 11.51 9.48 -0.92
N LEU A 125 11.67 9.81 -2.20
CA LEU A 125 10.65 9.66 -3.23
C LEU A 125 10.97 8.43 -4.07
N TYR A 126 10.06 7.47 -4.10
CA TYR A 126 10.17 6.25 -4.89
C TYR A 126 9.30 6.35 -6.14
N ILE A 127 9.83 5.91 -7.27
CA ILE A 127 9.08 5.78 -8.53
C ILE A 127 9.08 4.30 -8.90
N PHE A 128 7.90 3.73 -9.02
CA PHE A 128 7.71 2.36 -9.50
C PHE A 128 6.95 2.40 -10.81
N GLN A 129 7.38 1.56 -11.75
CA GLN A 129 6.74 1.40 -13.04
C GLN A 129 6.56 -0.08 -13.30
N ASP A 130 5.40 -0.45 -13.85
CA ASP A 130 5.18 -1.81 -14.32
C ASP A 130 6.11 -2.14 -15.49
N ARG A 131 6.50 -3.41 -15.65
CA ARG A 131 7.34 -3.81 -16.78
C ARG A 131 6.49 -3.79 -18.05
N VAL A 132 6.59 -2.72 -18.82
CA VAL A 132 6.11 -2.71 -20.20
C VAL A 132 6.97 -3.70 -20.99
N ASN A 133 6.38 -4.81 -21.44
CA ASN A 133 7.06 -5.70 -22.38
C ASN A 133 7.34 -4.90 -23.66
N ALA A 134 8.60 -4.84 -24.07
CA ALA A 134 9.06 -4.08 -25.25
C ALA A 134 8.55 -4.65 -26.60
N GLU A 135 7.59 -5.57 -26.59
CA GLU A 135 7.10 -6.26 -27.79
C GLU A 135 5.95 -5.53 -28.50
N THR A 136 5.44 -4.42 -27.95
CA THR A 136 4.28 -3.71 -28.53
C THR A 136 4.62 -2.40 -29.25
N GLN A 137 5.91 -2.12 -29.52
CA GLN A 137 6.36 -0.89 -30.21
C GLN A 137 6.68 -1.06 -31.71
N THR A 138 6.32 -2.18 -32.35
CA THR A 138 6.39 -2.33 -33.82
C THR A 138 5.04 -2.73 -34.38
N GLN A 139 4.18 -1.74 -34.61
CA GLN A 139 3.24 -1.70 -35.74
C GLN A 139 3.12 -0.26 -36.22
#